data_AF-A0A5E5Q780-F1
#
_entry.id   AF-A0A5E5Q780-F1
#
_cell.length_a   1.000
_cell.length_b   1.000
_cell.length_c   1.000
_cell.angle_alpha   90.00
_cell.angle_beta   90.00
_cell.angle_gamma   90.00
#
_symmetry.space_group_name_H-M   'P 1'
#
loop_
_entity.id
_entity.type
_entity.pdbx_description
1 polymer ?
#
loop_
_entity_poly.entity_id
_entity_poly.type
_entity_poly.pdbx_seq_one_letter_code
_entity_poly.pdbx_strand_id
1 'polypeptide(L)'
;MMKNKQLGFSLIELMIVLAVIAALTQIKIRADIKADIFKQAETDVERTMQEIENMQAAASGYLADQGEWPDATNNCNDAISVLKNAPTAYLNYITTTSPYNTQYITECNTTTFTVKVKSDKDFAAPYIAAQHPGSTILAPPNDDTSASSIPRPLSLSQFLSLDGSRAMRGDFDMGGHAIINASDMDLNGQDIKLGIGKFISMGSVSFNSLTSTINKPDCAQGSVTGTAKIILRIHGITTILGGSSGIRNVSWGANFIDLASTKQWQLKTTGLSAITGVAETFCDYGNWNR
;
A
#
# COMPACT_ATOMS: atom_id res chain seq x y z
N MET A 1 -60.37 -34.12 14.30
CA MET A 1 -59.97 -32.78 13.83
C MET A 1 -59.69 -31.92 15.08
N MET A 2 -58.43 -31.89 15.54
CA MET A 2 -58.02 -31.16 16.75
C MET A 2 -57.76 -29.70 16.39
N LYS A 3 -58.61 -28.78 16.86
CA LYS A 3 -58.36 -27.33 16.78
C LYS A 3 -57.37 -26.95 17.88
N ASN A 4 -56.15 -26.59 17.50
CA ASN A 4 -55.21 -25.93 18.39
C ASN A 4 -55.81 -24.59 18.86
N LYS A 5 -56.09 -24.47 20.15
CA LYS A 5 -56.47 -23.19 20.77
C LYS A 5 -55.19 -22.36 20.90
N GLN A 6 -55.03 -21.35 20.06
CA GLN A 6 -54.01 -20.32 20.26
C GLN A 6 -54.44 -19.48 21.47
N LEU A 7 -53.69 -19.55 22.56
CA LEU A 7 -53.83 -18.64 23.70
C LEU A 7 -53.30 -17.28 23.25
N GLY A 8 -54.20 -16.30 23.07
CA GLY A 8 -53.82 -14.92 22.75
C GLY A 8 -53.06 -14.31 23.92
N PHE A 9 -51.97 -13.61 23.62
CA PHE A 9 -51.14 -12.93 24.61
C PHE A 9 -51.95 -11.89 25.39
N SER A 10 -51.80 -11.91 26.73
CA SER A 10 -52.39 -10.89 27.59
C SER A 10 -51.70 -9.54 27.39
N LEU A 11 -52.46 -8.45 27.46
CA LEU A 11 -51.94 -7.09 27.34
C LEU A 11 -50.87 -6.78 28.40
N ILE A 12 -50.97 -7.42 29.57
CA ILE A 12 -49.99 -7.33 30.66
C ILE A 12 -48.66 -7.99 30.30
N GLU A 13 -48.70 -9.10 29.57
CA GLU A 13 -47.52 -9.85 29.17
C GLU A 13 -46.71 -9.09 28.12
N LEU A 14 -47.42 -8.42 27.19
CA LEU A 14 -46.80 -7.52 26.23
C LEU A 14 -46.15 -6.30 26.93
N MET A 15 -46.82 -5.71 27.93
CA MET A 15 -46.27 -4.58 28.69
C MET A 15 -44.98 -4.94 29.45
N ILE A 16 -44.94 -6.14 30.05
CA ILE A 16 -43.74 -6.61 30.76
C ILE A 16 -42.60 -6.84 29.78
N VAL A 17 -42.86 -7.47 28.62
CA VAL A 17 -41.83 -7.70 27.60
C VAL A 17 -41.26 -6.38 27.07
N LEU A 18 -42.10 -5.39 26.79
CA LEU A 18 -41.65 -4.08 26.33
C LEU A 18 -40.83 -3.33 27.40
N ALA A 19 -41.21 -3.44 28.67
CA ALA A 19 -40.46 -2.84 29.78
C ALA A 19 -39.06 -3.46 29.93
N VAL A 20 -38.95 -4.79 29.81
CA VAL A 20 -37.65 -5.49 29.88
C VAL A 20 -36.78 -5.15 28.67
N ILE A 21 -37.34 -5.13 27.46
CA ILE A 21 -36.59 -4.75 26.25
C ILE A 21 -36.08 -3.31 26.37
N ALA A 22 -36.89 -2.36 26.85
CA ALA A 22 -36.47 -0.98 27.05
C ALA A 22 -35.34 -0.82 28.08
N ALA A 23 -35.38 -1.59 29.18
CA ALA A 23 -34.32 -1.58 30.18
C ALA A 23 -33.00 -2.14 29.61
N LEU A 24 -33.07 -3.25 28.88
CA LEU A 24 -31.89 -3.89 28.29
C LEU A 24 -31.26 -3.03 27.17
N THR A 25 -32.07 -2.36 26.35
CA THR A 25 -31.54 -1.47 25.30
C THR A 25 -30.83 -0.26 25.89
N GLN A 26 -31.35 0.35 26.97
CA GLN A 26 -30.67 1.47 27.63
C GLN A 26 -29.30 1.08 28.20
N ILE A 27 -29.18 -0.11 28.80
CA ILE A 27 -27.91 -0.63 29.32
C ILE A 27 -26.92 -0.87 28.18
N LYS A 28 -27.38 -1.51 27.10
CA LYS A 28 -26.56 -1.77 25.91
C LYS A 28 -26.09 -0.47 25.25
N ILE A 29 -26.97 0.51 25.05
CA ILE A 29 -26.62 1.82 24.48
C ILE A 29 -25.53 2.50 25.31
N ARG A 30 -25.64 2.49 26.65
CA ARG A 30 -24.61 3.09 27.52
C ARG A 30 -23.27 2.34 27.47
N ALA A 31 -23.28 1.02 27.28
CA ALA A 31 -22.07 0.22 27.15
C ALA A 31 -21.40 0.42 25.79
N ASP A 32 -22.18 0.41 24.71
CA ASP A 32 -21.70 0.63 23.35
C ASP A 32 -21.15 2.05 23.19
N ILE A 33 -21.83 3.08 23.74
CA ILE A 33 -21.31 4.47 23.75
C ILE A 33 -19.94 4.55 24.44
N LYS A 34 -19.73 3.86 25.57
CA LYS A 34 -18.44 3.88 26.27
C LYS A 34 -17.32 3.20 25.47
N ALA A 35 -17.63 2.08 24.81
CA ALA A 35 -16.68 1.36 23.97
C ALA A 35 -16.34 2.15 22.69
N ASP A 36 -17.34 2.78 22.08
CA ASP A 36 -17.15 3.61 20.88
C ASP A 36 -16.38 4.90 21.21
N ILE A 37 -16.62 5.54 22.36
CA ILE A 37 -15.83 6.70 22.81
C ILE A 37 -14.35 6.35 22.96
N PHE A 38 -14.02 5.16 23.48
CA PHE A 38 -12.63 4.73 23.64
C PHE A 38 -11.94 4.47 22.28
N LYS A 39 -12.63 3.80 21.36
CA LYS A 39 -12.11 3.58 19.99
C LYS A 39 -11.96 4.87 19.21
N GLN A 40 -12.92 5.78 19.36
CA GLN A 40 -12.86 7.09 18.72
C GLN A 40 -11.71 7.93 19.28
N ALA A 41 -11.51 7.91 20.60
CA ALA A 41 -10.36 8.53 21.26
C ALA A 41 -9.02 8.03 20.70
N GLU A 42 -8.85 6.72 20.49
CA GLU A 42 -7.64 6.15 19.89
C GLU A 42 -7.48 6.59 18.43
N THR A 43 -8.56 6.52 17.65
CA THR A 43 -8.58 6.97 16.25
C THR A 43 -8.22 8.46 16.12
N ASP A 44 -8.72 9.31 17.01
CA ASP A 44 -8.46 10.74 17.03
C ASP A 44 -6.98 11.04 17.35
N VAL A 45 -6.37 10.26 18.25
CA VAL A 45 -4.94 10.34 18.55
C VAL A 45 -4.09 9.90 17.36
N GLU A 46 -4.41 8.76 16.73
CA GLU A 46 -3.72 8.27 15.53
C GLU A 46 -3.79 9.28 14.38
N ARG A 47 -4.98 9.83 14.13
CA ARG A 47 -5.18 10.87 13.14
C ARG A 47 -4.35 12.12 13.45
N THR A 48 -4.34 12.55 14.71
CA THR A 48 -3.54 13.72 15.13
C THR A 48 -2.05 13.50 14.87
N MET A 49 -1.52 12.31 15.17
CA MET A 49 -0.13 11.97 14.91
C MET A 49 0.20 11.99 13.41
N GLN A 50 -0.69 11.45 12.57
CA GLN A 50 -0.53 11.51 11.11
C GLN A 50 -0.55 12.95 10.59
N GLU A 51 -1.45 13.80 11.09
CA GLU A 51 -1.52 15.21 10.69
C GLU A 51 -0.24 15.97 11.10
N ILE A 52 0.31 15.70 12.29
CA ILE A 52 1.62 16.22 12.72
C ILE A 52 2.75 15.75 11.80
N GLU A 53 2.83 14.44 11.51
CA GLU A 53 3.85 13.87 10.63
C GLU A 53 3.81 14.51 9.24
N ASN A 54 2.62 14.70 8.67
CA ASN A 54 2.48 15.32 7.37
C ASN A 54 2.89 16.80 7.37
N MET A 55 2.57 17.56 8.41
CA MET A 55 3.02 18.95 8.55
C MET A 55 4.54 19.05 8.66
N GLN A 56 5.16 18.16 9.46
CA GLN A 56 6.62 18.10 9.61
C GLN A 56 7.32 17.66 8.32
N ALA A 57 6.76 16.68 7.60
CA ALA A 57 7.26 16.23 6.31
C ALA A 57 7.18 17.35 5.26
N ALA A 58 6.05 18.08 5.20
CA ALA A 58 5.88 19.22 4.31
C ALA A 58 6.86 20.35 4.64
N ALA A 59 7.04 20.69 5.92
CA ALA A 59 8.04 21.67 6.35
C ALA A 59 9.47 21.24 5.97
N SER A 60 9.77 19.94 6.08
CA SER A 60 11.06 19.37 5.68
C SER A 60 11.28 19.45 4.17
N GLY A 61 10.26 19.14 3.37
CA GLY A 61 10.31 19.31 1.90
C GLY A 61 10.52 20.76 1.50
N TYR A 62 9.78 21.69 2.12
CA TYR A 62 9.97 23.12 1.90
C TYR A 62 11.39 23.57 2.26
N LEU A 63 11.93 23.10 3.39
CA LEU A 63 13.31 23.37 3.80
C LEU A 63 14.31 22.82 2.79
N ALA A 64 14.07 21.64 2.20
CA ALA A 64 14.95 21.05 1.20
C ALA A 64 15.01 21.91 -0.08
N ASP A 65 13.87 22.46 -0.50
CA ASP A 65 13.76 23.23 -1.75
C ASP A 65 14.14 24.71 -1.59
N GLN A 66 13.77 25.33 -0.47
CA GLN A 66 13.95 26.76 -0.22
C GLN A 66 15.16 27.06 0.68
N GLY A 67 15.74 26.06 1.33
CA GLY A 67 16.88 26.20 2.23
C GLY A 67 16.54 26.73 3.63
N GLU A 68 15.32 27.21 3.85
CA GLU A 68 14.81 27.73 5.13
C GLU A 68 13.46 27.12 5.50
N TRP A 69 13.12 27.14 6.79
CA TRP A 69 11.81 26.70 7.24
C TRP A 69 10.69 27.61 6.71
N PRO A 70 9.46 27.09 6.52
CA PRO A 70 8.34 27.90 6.08
C PRO A 70 8.05 29.03 7.08
N ASP A 71 7.99 30.28 6.62
CA ASP A 71 7.79 31.46 7.48
C ASP A 71 8.86 31.63 8.58
N ALA A 72 10.13 31.30 8.28
CA ALA A 72 11.25 31.43 9.22
C ALA A 72 11.38 32.83 9.84
N THR A 73 11.00 33.90 9.12
CA THR A 73 11.06 35.29 9.62
C THR A 73 10.10 35.54 10.78
N ASN A 74 8.94 34.86 10.82
CA ASN A 74 7.98 34.97 11.92
C ASN A 74 7.97 33.71 12.80
N ASN A 75 9.12 33.03 12.94
CA ASN A 75 9.27 31.80 13.74
C ASN A 75 8.27 30.69 13.37
N CYS A 76 7.92 30.59 12.08
CA CYS A 76 6.99 29.60 11.54
C CYS A 76 5.53 29.72 12.03
N ASN A 77 5.10 30.89 12.51
CA ASN A 77 3.73 31.09 12.97
C ASN A 77 2.67 30.83 11.88
N ASP A 78 2.96 31.24 10.63
CA ASP A 78 2.08 31.04 9.48
C ASP A 78 2.56 29.90 8.56
N ALA A 79 3.41 29.00 9.06
CA ALA A 79 4.01 27.92 8.26
C ALA A 79 2.96 27.07 7.53
N ILE A 80 1.84 26.74 8.19
CA ILE A 80 0.75 25.96 7.57
C ILE A 80 0.17 26.69 6.34
N SER A 81 0.03 28.01 6.41
CA SER A 81 -0.47 28.83 5.29
C SER A 81 0.55 28.88 4.15
N VAL A 82 1.83 29.07 4.48
CA VAL A 82 2.92 29.08 3.49
C VAL A 82 3.01 27.73 2.76
N LEU A 83 2.95 26.62 3.49
CA LEU A 83 3.03 25.27 2.92
C LEU A 83 1.86 24.92 2.00
N LYS A 84 0.67 25.48 2.27
CA LYS A 84 -0.53 25.31 1.42
C LYS A 84 -0.48 26.14 0.14
N ASN A 85 0.07 27.35 0.22
CA ASN A 85 0.03 28.33 -0.86
C ASN A 85 1.31 28.35 -1.73
N ALA A 86 2.31 27.54 -1.38
CA ALA A 86 3.51 27.40 -2.19
C ALA A 86 3.19 26.90 -3.62
N PRO A 87 3.98 27.28 -4.65
CA PRO A 87 3.73 26.90 -6.05
C PRO A 87 3.61 25.39 -6.26
N THR A 88 4.43 24.62 -5.54
CA THR A 88 4.26 23.19 -5.29
C THR A 88 3.62 23.06 -3.92
N ALA A 89 2.30 22.90 -3.83
CA ALA A 89 1.62 22.79 -2.55
C ALA A 89 2.17 21.58 -1.76
N TYR A 90 3.03 21.84 -0.77
CA TYR A 90 3.68 20.82 0.07
C TYR A 90 2.70 20.18 1.05
N LEU A 91 1.62 20.89 1.37
CA LEU A 91 0.61 20.46 2.31
C LEU A 91 -0.78 20.53 1.68
N ASN A 92 -1.27 19.39 1.20
CA ASN A 92 -2.62 19.28 0.64
C ASN A 92 -3.57 18.61 1.64
N TYR A 93 -4.82 19.09 1.71
CA TYR A 93 -5.93 18.46 2.44
C TYR A 93 -5.86 18.41 3.99
N ILE A 94 -4.86 19.02 4.65
CA ILE A 94 -4.85 19.07 6.12
C ILE A 94 -5.72 20.21 6.66
N THR A 95 -6.61 19.87 7.60
CA THR A 95 -7.37 20.83 8.39
C THR A 95 -6.45 21.54 9.37
N THR A 96 -6.55 22.87 9.49
CA THR A 96 -5.76 23.64 10.48
C THR A 96 -6.21 23.41 11.92
N THR A 97 -7.20 22.54 12.12
CA THR A 97 -7.86 22.24 13.38
C THR A 97 -7.80 20.73 13.60
N SER A 98 -7.37 20.33 14.79
CA SER A 98 -7.28 18.94 15.22
C SER A 98 -8.66 18.34 15.52
N PRO A 99 -8.77 17.00 15.68
CA PRO A 99 -9.99 16.35 16.18
C PRO A 99 -10.52 16.90 17.51
N TYR A 100 -9.66 17.54 18.31
CA TYR A 100 -9.98 18.17 19.60
C TYR A 100 -10.53 19.61 19.46
N ASN A 101 -10.80 20.06 18.23
CA ASN A 101 -11.28 21.41 17.93
C ASN A 101 -10.30 22.53 18.37
N THR A 102 -9.01 22.22 18.42
CA THR A 102 -7.94 23.18 18.70
C THR A 102 -7.09 23.39 17.44
N GLN A 103 -6.53 24.57 17.26
CA GLN A 103 -5.64 24.80 16.12
C GLN A 103 -4.28 24.14 16.31
N TYR A 104 -3.70 23.66 15.20
CA TYR A 104 -2.29 23.30 15.17
C TYR A 104 -1.45 24.57 15.17
N ILE A 105 -0.50 24.66 16.09
CA ILE A 105 0.42 25.79 16.21
C ILE A 105 1.79 25.31 15.77
N THR A 106 2.40 26.03 14.83
CA THR A 106 3.74 25.74 14.33
C THR A 106 4.74 26.74 14.89
N GLU A 107 5.91 26.25 15.26
CA GLU A 107 7.02 27.06 15.75
C GLU A 107 8.33 26.51 15.17
N CYS A 108 9.29 27.37 14.90
CA CYS A 108 10.61 26.93 14.52
C CYS A 108 11.72 27.83 15.04
N ASN A 109 12.92 27.28 15.01
CA ASN A 109 14.16 28.00 15.22
C ASN A 109 15.19 27.55 14.15
N THR A 110 16.45 27.92 14.34
CA THR A 110 17.51 27.57 13.38
C THR A 110 17.81 26.07 13.28
N THR A 111 17.40 25.27 14.29
CA THR A 111 17.75 23.85 14.44
C THR A 111 16.55 22.91 14.49
N THR A 112 15.32 23.39 14.70
CA THR A 112 14.13 22.54 14.85
C THR A 112 12.89 23.18 14.27
N PHE A 113 11.97 22.34 13.79
CA PHE A 113 10.60 22.69 13.47
C PHE A 113 9.66 21.90 14.40
N THR A 114 8.73 22.59 15.04
CA THR A 114 7.87 22.07 16.09
C THR A 114 6.40 22.29 15.74
N VAL A 115 5.59 21.26 15.93
CA VAL A 115 4.13 21.32 15.83
C VAL A 115 3.54 21.05 17.21
N LYS A 116 2.69 21.97 17.68
CA LYS A 116 1.98 21.86 18.95
C LYS A 116 0.50 21.61 18.69
N VAL A 117 -0.07 20.69 19.46
CA VAL A 117 -1.51 20.44 19.48
C VAL A 117 -1.99 20.37 20.91
N LYS A 118 -3.01 21.17 21.21
CA LYS A 118 -3.73 21.12 22.47
C LYS A 118 -4.81 20.05 22.38
N SER A 119 -5.07 19.36 23.47
CA SER A 119 -6.16 18.41 23.57
C SER A 119 -7.12 18.83 24.67
N ASP A 120 -8.43 18.64 24.45
CA ASP A 120 -9.45 18.75 25.49
C ASP A 120 -9.59 17.45 26.32
N LYS A 121 -8.85 16.41 25.94
CA LYS A 121 -8.76 15.11 26.62
C LYS A 121 -7.44 14.96 27.36
N ASP A 122 -7.54 14.71 28.67
CA ASP A 122 -6.39 14.55 29.58
C ASP A 122 -5.41 13.44 29.15
N PHE A 123 -5.88 12.40 28.45
CA PHE A 123 -5.03 11.29 28.04
C PHE A 123 -4.28 11.53 26.71
N ALA A 124 -4.77 12.41 25.84
CA ALA A 124 -4.29 12.45 24.46
C ALA A 124 -2.89 13.08 24.33
N ALA A 125 -2.63 14.19 25.02
CA ALA A 125 -1.30 14.82 24.98
C ALA A 125 -0.20 13.90 25.56
N PRO A 126 -0.42 13.21 26.71
CA PRO A 126 0.51 12.20 27.18
C PRO A 126 0.69 11.02 26.22
N TYR A 127 -0.38 10.56 25.59
CA TYR A 127 -0.31 9.43 24.66
C TYR A 127 0.48 9.80 23.39
N ILE A 128 0.23 10.97 22.80
CA ILE A 128 0.99 11.47 21.65
C ILE A 128 2.47 11.62 22.03
N ALA A 129 2.78 12.20 23.19
CA ALA A 129 4.16 12.35 23.66
C ALA A 129 4.87 11.01 23.87
N ALA A 130 4.15 9.96 24.29
CA ALA A 130 4.73 8.63 24.49
C ALA A 130 4.95 7.85 23.18
N GLN A 131 4.07 8.03 22.20
CA GLN A 131 4.05 7.20 20.98
C GLN A 131 4.68 7.87 19.75
N HIS A 132 4.68 9.20 19.69
CA HIS A 132 5.19 9.95 18.54
C HIS A 132 6.64 10.42 18.79
N PRO A 133 7.62 9.99 17.97
CA PRO A 133 9.02 10.37 18.17
C PRO A 133 9.25 11.88 18.18
N GLY A 134 10.15 12.36 19.05
CA GLY A 134 10.42 13.80 19.17
C GLY A 134 9.30 14.61 19.82
N SER A 135 8.28 13.95 20.37
CA SER A 135 7.18 14.58 21.08
C SER A 135 7.40 14.65 22.58
N THR A 136 6.97 15.75 23.17
CA THR A 136 6.96 15.96 24.62
C THR A 136 5.65 16.62 25.03
N ILE A 137 5.30 16.49 26.31
CA ILE A 137 4.19 17.24 26.92
C ILE A 137 4.78 18.57 27.42
N LEU A 138 4.06 19.66 27.26
CA LEU A 138 4.46 20.93 27.85
C LEU A 138 4.29 20.91 29.38
N ALA A 139 5.09 21.72 30.07
CA ALA A 139 4.99 21.84 31.52
C ALA A 139 3.67 22.54 31.94
N PRO A 140 3.17 22.29 33.15
CA PRO A 140 2.03 23.02 33.71
C PRO A 140 2.24 24.54 33.60
N PRO A 141 1.20 25.32 33.23
CA PRO A 141 -0.21 24.94 33.15
C PRO A 141 -0.70 24.38 31.79
N ASN A 142 0.21 24.03 30.86
CA ASN A 142 -0.15 23.57 29.51
C ASN A 142 0.08 22.06 29.32
N ASP A 143 -0.09 21.26 30.37
CA ASP A 143 0.09 19.80 30.35
C ASP A 143 -0.95 19.06 29.48
N ASP A 144 -1.94 19.79 28.97
CA ASP A 144 -2.89 19.38 27.94
C ASP A 144 -2.37 19.53 26.50
N THR A 145 -1.13 19.99 26.31
CA THR A 145 -0.54 20.27 25.00
C THR A 145 0.68 19.40 24.74
N SER A 146 0.66 18.72 23.59
CA SER A 146 1.81 17.96 23.08
C SER A 146 2.56 18.78 22.03
N ALA A 147 3.89 18.71 22.06
CA ALA A 147 4.79 19.40 21.15
C ALA A 147 5.72 18.38 20.47
N SER A 148 5.58 18.19 19.17
CA SER A 148 6.42 17.30 18.37
C SER A 148 7.43 18.10 17.56
N SER A 149 8.71 17.76 17.68
CA SER A 149 9.79 18.49 17.01
C SER A 149 10.64 17.58 16.13
N ILE A 150 10.94 18.06 14.93
CA ILE A 150 11.94 17.47 14.04
C ILE A 150 13.19 18.35 13.98
N PRO A 151 14.40 17.75 14.00
CA PRO A 151 15.63 18.50 13.83
C PRO A 151 15.80 18.94 12.38
N ARG A 152 16.47 20.07 12.19
CA ARG A 152 16.95 20.54 10.90
C ARG A 152 18.06 19.59 10.44
N PRO A 153 17.93 18.94 9.26
CA PRO A 153 19.00 18.14 8.72
C PRO A 153 20.23 19.01 8.46
N LEU A 154 21.40 18.50 8.84
CA LEU A 154 22.70 19.16 8.71
C LEU A 154 23.22 19.15 7.27
N SER A 155 22.68 18.28 6.41
CA SER A 155 23.01 18.18 4.99
C SER A 155 21.90 17.50 4.17
N LEU A 156 21.88 17.76 2.86
CA LEU A 156 20.92 17.16 1.91
C LEU A 156 20.94 15.62 1.92
N SER A 157 22.08 15.02 2.28
CA SER A 157 22.27 13.57 2.41
C SER A 157 21.50 12.92 3.58
N GLN A 158 20.76 13.69 4.38
CA GLN A 158 19.96 13.20 5.50
C GLN A 158 18.45 13.12 5.21
N PHE A 159 18.00 13.61 4.04
CA PHE A 159 16.58 13.51 3.64
C PHE A 159 16.19 12.11 3.14
N LEU A 160 17.18 11.28 2.79
CA LEU A 160 17.07 9.83 2.59
C LEU A 160 18.23 9.17 3.33
N SER A 161 17.94 8.24 4.24
CA SER A 161 18.99 7.41 4.83
C SER A 161 19.65 6.60 3.71
N LEU A 162 20.84 7.03 3.27
CA LEU A 162 21.66 6.34 2.27
C LEU A 162 21.97 4.88 2.66
N ASP A 163 21.90 4.58 3.95
CA ASP A 163 22.18 3.28 4.55
C ASP A 163 20.94 2.38 4.68
N GLY A 164 19.74 2.87 4.33
CA GLY A 164 18.49 2.12 4.46
C GLY A 164 18.08 1.80 5.91
N SER A 165 18.72 2.41 6.91
CA SER A 165 18.41 2.17 8.34
C SER A 165 17.02 2.65 8.75
N ARG A 166 16.40 3.50 7.92
CA ARG A 166 15.04 3.99 8.07
C ARG A 166 14.27 3.71 6.79
N ALA A 167 13.20 2.93 6.90
CA ALA A 167 12.27 2.69 5.80
C ALA A 167 11.59 4.01 5.39
N MET A 168 11.44 4.22 4.09
CA MET A 168 10.58 5.28 3.55
C MET A 168 9.12 4.98 3.97
N ARG A 169 8.37 6.02 4.36
CA ARG A 169 6.94 5.92 4.66
C ARG A 169 6.15 6.53 3.50
N GLY A 170 5.05 5.87 3.10
CA GLY A 170 4.20 6.30 1.99
C GLY A 170 4.66 5.80 0.63
N ASP A 171 3.93 6.19 -0.42
CA ASP A 171 4.25 5.87 -1.81
C ASP A 171 5.40 6.76 -2.33
N PHE A 172 6.37 6.16 -3.00
CA PHE A 172 7.43 6.91 -3.68
C PHE A 172 7.00 7.26 -5.11
N ASP A 173 6.49 8.49 -5.30
CA ASP A 173 6.18 9.03 -6.62
C ASP A 173 7.44 9.60 -7.29
N MET A 174 7.77 9.08 -8.48
CA MET A 174 8.93 9.52 -9.27
C MET A 174 8.57 10.53 -10.37
N GLY A 175 7.33 11.02 -10.46
CA GLY A 175 6.96 12.04 -11.45
C GLY A 175 7.21 11.65 -12.91
N GLY A 176 7.27 10.35 -13.21
CA GLY A 176 7.61 9.81 -14.54
C GLY A 176 9.11 9.52 -14.79
N HIS A 177 9.97 9.67 -13.79
CA HIS A 177 11.39 9.30 -13.88
C HIS A 177 11.62 7.79 -13.73
N ALA A 178 12.74 7.29 -14.27
CA ALA A 178 13.11 5.87 -14.26
C ALA A 178 14.21 5.56 -13.22
N ILE A 179 14.15 4.38 -12.60
CA ILE A 179 15.25 3.82 -11.83
C ILE A 179 16.14 3.02 -12.78
N ILE A 180 17.42 3.43 -12.91
CA ILE A 180 18.42 2.72 -13.71
C ILE A 180 19.41 1.97 -12.82
N ASN A 181 19.97 0.86 -13.31
CA ASN A 181 20.96 0.02 -12.61
C ASN A 181 20.49 -0.63 -11.30
N ALA A 182 19.22 -1.00 -11.18
CA ALA A 182 18.75 -1.86 -10.07
C ALA A 182 19.07 -3.33 -10.36
N SER A 183 19.86 -4.00 -9.52
CA SER A 183 20.26 -5.40 -9.71
C SER A 183 19.47 -6.42 -8.89
N ASP A 184 18.89 -6.04 -7.75
CA ASP A 184 18.33 -6.99 -6.77
C ASP A 184 17.08 -6.43 -6.07
N MET A 185 15.96 -6.32 -6.81
CA MET A 185 14.68 -5.93 -6.22
C MET A 185 14.02 -7.14 -5.53
N ASP A 186 14.06 -7.18 -4.20
CA ASP A 186 13.26 -8.11 -3.39
C ASP A 186 11.88 -7.51 -3.08
N LEU A 187 10.84 -8.26 -3.40
CA LEU A 187 9.45 -7.84 -3.31
C LEU A 187 8.75 -8.48 -2.12
N ASN A 188 9.41 -9.36 -1.36
CA ASN A 188 8.81 -10.08 -0.24
C ASN A 188 7.46 -10.73 -0.57
N GLY A 189 7.30 -11.24 -1.79
CA GLY A 189 6.06 -11.86 -2.27
C GLY A 189 4.93 -10.88 -2.65
N GLN A 190 5.21 -9.58 -2.74
CA GLN A 190 4.26 -8.57 -3.23
C GLN A 190 4.19 -8.58 -4.76
N ASP A 191 3.00 -8.26 -5.29
CA ASP A 191 2.76 -8.16 -6.72
C ASP A 191 3.42 -6.90 -7.32
N ILE A 192 4.19 -7.06 -8.40
CA ILE A 192 4.63 -5.91 -9.22
C ILE A 192 3.57 -5.60 -10.26
N LYS A 193 2.96 -4.42 -10.18
CA LYS A 193 2.25 -3.83 -11.32
C LYS A 193 3.25 -3.17 -12.26
N LEU A 194 3.78 -3.94 -13.20
CA LEU A 194 4.54 -3.36 -14.30
C LEU A 194 3.55 -2.57 -15.17
N GLY A 195 3.82 -1.29 -15.45
CA GLY A 195 3.00 -0.43 -16.33
C GLY A 195 2.89 -0.92 -17.78
N ILE A 196 3.38 -2.12 -18.08
CA ILE A 196 3.34 -2.81 -19.37
C ILE A 196 2.25 -3.88 -19.35
N GLY A 197 0.98 -3.48 -19.32
CA GLY A 197 -0.14 -4.39 -19.51
C GLY A 197 -0.44 -5.34 -18.33
N LYS A 198 -1.71 -5.72 -18.21
CA LYS A 198 -2.16 -6.69 -17.19
C LYS A 198 -1.83 -8.10 -17.69
N PHE A 199 -0.81 -8.72 -17.11
CA PHE A 199 -0.54 -10.14 -17.29
C PHE A 199 -1.32 -10.93 -16.24
N ILE A 200 -2.15 -11.87 -16.69
CA ILE A 200 -2.79 -12.83 -15.79
C ILE A 200 -2.20 -14.20 -16.08
N SER A 201 -1.52 -14.78 -15.09
CA SER A 201 -1.07 -16.17 -15.17
C SER A 201 -2.29 -17.09 -15.24
N MET A 202 -2.31 -17.97 -16.23
CA MET A 202 -3.42 -18.89 -16.49
C MET A 202 -3.09 -20.33 -16.09
N GLY A 203 -1.84 -20.55 -15.64
CA GLY A 203 -1.36 -21.85 -15.18
C GLY A 203 -0.07 -22.28 -15.87
N SER A 204 0.50 -23.33 -15.30
CA SER A 204 1.73 -23.97 -15.76
C SER A 204 1.44 -25.39 -16.28
N VAL A 205 2.11 -25.76 -17.37
CA VAL A 205 2.01 -27.10 -17.96
C VAL A 205 3.41 -27.67 -18.09
N SER A 206 3.66 -28.79 -17.41
CA SER A 206 4.91 -29.53 -17.55
C SER A 206 4.95 -30.23 -18.91
N PHE A 207 6.12 -30.21 -19.56
CA PHE A 207 6.37 -30.95 -20.79
C PHE A 207 7.64 -31.79 -20.67
N ASN A 208 7.62 -32.96 -21.29
CA ASN A 208 8.72 -33.93 -21.30
C ASN A 208 8.91 -34.60 -22.68
N SER A 209 8.33 -34.00 -23.74
CA SER A 209 8.39 -34.51 -25.10
C SER A 209 8.75 -33.39 -26.07
N LEU A 210 9.46 -33.75 -27.15
CA LEU A 210 9.87 -32.85 -28.24
C LEU A 210 8.68 -32.29 -29.03
N THR A 211 7.49 -32.87 -28.87
CA THR A 211 6.27 -32.52 -29.62
C THR A 211 5.08 -32.16 -28.73
N SER A 212 5.34 -31.84 -27.46
CA SER A 212 4.29 -31.49 -26.49
C SER A 212 3.38 -30.37 -27.00
N THR A 213 2.09 -30.55 -26.79
CA THR A 213 1.06 -29.56 -27.12
C THR A 213 0.51 -28.92 -25.85
N ILE A 214 0.19 -27.62 -25.95
CA ILE A 214 -0.31 -26.82 -24.83
C ILE A 214 -1.52 -26.04 -25.31
N ASN A 215 -2.61 -26.12 -24.55
CA ASN A 215 -3.83 -25.38 -24.85
C ASN A 215 -3.60 -23.89 -24.60
N LYS A 216 -4.08 -23.05 -25.53
CA LYS A 216 -4.13 -21.60 -25.31
C LYS A 216 -5.15 -21.32 -24.20
N PRO A 217 -4.82 -20.47 -23.21
CA PRO A 217 -5.81 -20.05 -22.24
C PRO A 217 -6.94 -19.26 -22.90
N ASP A 218 -8.13 -19.32 -22.30
CA ASP A 218 -9.22 -18.44 -22.67
C ASP A 218 -8.97 -17.05 -22.08
N CYS A 219 -8.70 -16.09 -22.96
CA CYS A 219 -8.41 -14.70 -22.60
C CYS A 219 -9.62 -13.78 -22.76
N ALA A 220 -10.84 -14.33 -22.82
CA ALA A 220 -12.06 -13.56 -22.71
C ALA A 220 -12.43 -13.33 -21.23
N GLN A 221 -12.39 -12.08 -20.77
CA GLN A 221 -12.90 -11.69 -19.46
C GLN A 221 -13.89 -10.54 -19.60
N GLY A 222 -15.19 -10.87 -19.55
CA GLY A 222 -16.26 -9.89 -19.75
C GLY A 222 -16.18 -9.24 -21.12
N SER A 223 -16.02 -7.91 -21.16
CA SER A 223 -15.91 -7.12 -22.40
C SER A 223 -14.47 -6.97 -22.92
N VAL A 224 -13.47 -7.51 -22.23
CA VAL A 224 -12.05 -7.38 -22.63
C VAL A 224 -11.56 -8.71 -23.21
N THR A 225 -10.93 -8.63 -24.38
CA THR A 225 -10.26 -9.79 -25.02
C THR A 225 -8.75 -9.57 -24.97
N GLY A 226 -8.04 -10.43 -24.24
CA GLY A 226 -6.58 -10.47 -24.21
C GLY A 226 -5.98 -11.35 -25.30
N THR A 227 -4.67 -11.23 -25.51
CA THR A 227 -3.90 -12.11 -26.38
C THR A 227 -3.25 -13.21 -25.53
N ALA A 228 -3.46 -14.47 -25.90
CA ALA A 228 -2.79 -15.59 -25.26
C ALA A 228 -1.29 -15.59 -25.58
N LYS A 229 -0.46 -15.80 -24.55
CA LYS A 229 1.00 -15.84 -24.65
C LYS A 229 1.57 -17.00 -23.83
N ILE A 230 2.81 -17.37 -24.13
CA ILE A 230 3.52 -18.50 -23.53
C ILE A 230 4.99 -18.17 -23.30
N ILE A 231 5.52 -18.55 -22.15
CA ILE A 231 6.95 -18.51 -21.81
C ILE A 231 7.42 -19.93 -21.52
N LEU A 232 8.62 -20.28 -21.99
CA LEU A 232 9.24 -21.57 -21.74
C LEU A 232 10.29 -21.45 -20.64
N ARG A 233 10.17 -22.30 -19.62
CA ARG A 233 11.21 -22.56 -18.65
C ARG A 233 11.77 -23.95 -18.90
N ILE A 234 13.01 -24.03 -19.39
CA ILE A 234 13.67 -25.30 -19.69
C ILE A 234 14.39 -25.78 -18.42
N HIS A 235 14.12 -27.03 -18.02
CA HIS A 235 14.78 -27.68 -16.88
C HIS A 235 15.89 -28.64 -17.33
N GLY A 236 15.76 -29.24 -18.51
CA GLY A 236 16.76 -30.14 -19.05
C GLY A 236 16.66 -30.27 -20.57
N ILE A 237 17.82 -30.45 -21.21
CA ILE A 237 17.94 -30.76 -22.63
C ILE A 237 18.92 -31.92 -22.83
N THR A 238 18.68 -32.71 -23.86
CA THR A 238 19.67 -33.66 -24.40
C THR A 238 19.74 -33.43 -25.90
N THR A 239 20.94 -33.21 -26.42
CA THR A 239 21.18 -32.99 -27.84
C THR A 239 21.37 -34.32 -28.55
N ILE A 240 21.03 -34.38 -29.84
CA ILE A 240 21.38 -35.54 -30.68
C ILE A 240 22.90 -35.57 -30.81
N LEU A 241 23.51 -36.75 -30.56
CA LEU A 241 24.94 -36.96 -30.80
C LEU A 241 25.22 -36.72 -32.29
N GLY A 242 26.08 -35.75 -32.60
CA GLY A 242 26.76 -35.71 -33.89
C GLY A 242 27.49 -37.04 -34.08
N GLY A 243 27.42 -37.61 -35.29
CA GLY A 243 28.09 -38.87 -35.62
C GLY A 243 29.55 -38.90 -35.19
N SER A 244 30.14 -40.10 -35.19
CA SER A 244 31.39 -40.58 -34.56
C SER A 244 32.71 -39.81 -34.79
N SER A 245 32.69 -38.51 -35.06
CA SER A 245 33.86 -37.64 -35.14
C SER A 245 33.52 -36.23 -34.65
N GLY A 246 33.58 -36.04 -33.33
CA GLY A 246 33.82 -34.75 -32.67
C GLY A 246 32.72 -33.69 -32.82
N ILE A 247 32.09 -33.33 -31.69
CA ILE A 247 31.09 -32.26 -31.60
C ILE A 247 31.70 -30.92 -32.07
N ARG A 248 31.31 -30.47 -33.27
CA ARG A 248 31.37 -29.05 -33.68
C ARG A 248 30.01 -28.66 -34.27
N ASN A 249 29.52 -27.48 -33.89
CA ASN A 249 28.29 -26.83 -34.38
C ASN A 249 26.94 -27.49 -34.02
N VAL A 250 26.72 -27.82 -32.74
CA VAL A 250 25.36 -28.21 -32.29
C VAL A 250 24.52 -26.94 -32.13
N SER A 251 23.81 -26.56 -33.20
CA SER A 251 22.70 -25.62 -33.11
C SER A 251 21.46 -26.39 -32.69
N TRP A 252 20.91 -26.05 -31.53
CA TRP A 252 19.60 -26.53 -31.10
C TRP A 252 18.63 -25.36 -31.01
N GLY A 253 17.34 -25.67 -31.15
CA GLY A 253 16.26 -24.68 -31.07
C GLY A 253 15.02 -25.31 -30.48
N ALA A 254 14.25 -24.53 -29.74
CA ALA A 254 12.94 -24.91 -29.22
C ALA A 254 12.01 -23.70 -29.34
N ASN A 255 10.93 -23.84 -30.09
CA ASN A 255 9.93 -22.79 -30.25
C ASN A 255 8.53 -23.38 -30.28
N PHE A 256 7.55 -22.63 -29.76
CA PHE A 256 6.15 -22.97 -29.93
C PHE A 256 5.64 -22.42 -31.26
N ILE A 257 5.03 -23.28 -32.07
CA ILE A 257 4.30 -22.89 -33.29
C ILE A 257 2.80 -22.89 -33.00
N ASP A 258 2.09 -21.96 -33.64
CA ASP A 258 0.64 -21.87 -33.55
C ASP A 258 -0.02 -22.95 -34.41
N LEU A 259 -0.82 -23.81 -33.79
CA LEU A 259 -1.69 -24.74 -34.50
C LEU A 259 -3.02 -24.04 -34.78
N ALA A 260 -3.11 -23.40 -35.95
CA ALA A 260 -4.23 -22.57 -36.36
C ALA A 260 -5.60 -23.28 -36.30
N SER A 261 -5.63 -24.62 -36.35
CA SER A 261 -6.86 -25.42 -36.31
C SER A 261 -7.33 -25.82 -34.90
N THR A 262 -6.51 -25.68 -33.84
CA THR A 262 -6.81 -26.33 -32.54
C THR A 262 -6.70 -25.46 -31.28
N LYS A 263 -6.56 -24.12 -31.38
CA LYS A 263 -6.31 -23.25 -30.22
C LYS A 263 -5.16 -23.77 -29.33
N GLN A 264 -4.14 -24.37 -29.94
CA GLN A 264 -3.01 -24.97 -29.23
C GLN A 264 -1.69 -24.41 -29.76
N TRP A 265 -0.68 -24.45 -28.90
CA TRP A 265 0.71 -24.31 -29.29
C TRP A 265 1.37 -25.69 -29.29
N GLN A 266 2.18 -25.97 -30.30
CA GLN A 266 3.00 -27.19 -30.36
C GLN A 266 4.48 -26.85 -30.24
N LEU A 267 5.17 -27.56 -29.35
CA LEU A 267 6.61 -27.44 -29.23
C LEU A 267 7.26 -28.04 -30.48
N LYS A 268 8.13 -27.24 -31.11
CA LYS A 268 8.98 -27.68 -32.20
C LYS A 268 10.42 -27.55 -31.75
N THR A 269 11.16 -28.64 -31.80
CA THR A 269 12.58 -28.66 -31.44
C THR A 269 13.44 -29.05 -32.64
N THR A 270 14.65 -28.50 -32.71
CA THR A 270 15.69 -28.89 -33.67
C THR A 270 16.96 -29.26 -32.91
N GLY A 271 17.64 -30.34 -33.32
CA GLY A 271 18.92 -30.76 -32.71
C GLY A 271 18.82 -31.40 -31.33
N LEU A 272 17.61 -31.66 -30.81
CA LEU A 272 17.36 -32.24 -29.49
C LEU A 272 16.83 -33.67 -29.59
N SER A 273 17.30 -34.55 -28.70
CA SER A 273 16.79 -35.91 -28.48
C SER A 273 15.88 -36.00 -27.25
N ALA A 274 15.99 -35.06 -26.31
CA ALA A 274 15.07 -34.90 -25.19
C ALA A 274 14.99 -33.44 -24.72
N ILE A 275 13.84 -33.06 -24.16
CA ILE A 275 13.63 -31.78 -23.48
C ILE A 275 12.65 -31.97 -22.34
N THR A 276 12.92 -31.32 -21.21
CA THR A 276 11.99 -31.24 -20.07
C THR A 276 11.90 -29.80 -19.58
N GLY A 277 10.72 -29.40 -19.15
CA GLY A 277 10.50 -28.04 -18.69
C GLY A 277 9.06 -27.79 -18.26
N VAL A 278 8.80 -26.52 -18.00
CA VAL A 278 7.47 -25.99 -17.70
C VAL A 278 7.18 -24.85 -18.66
N ALA A 279 5.99 -24.87 -19.22
CA ALA A 279 5.46 -23.77 -20.00
C ALA A 279 4.47 -23.01 -19.14
N GLU A 280 4.70 -21.71 -19.01
CA GLU A 280 3.81 -20.79 -18.30
C GLU A 280 2.94 -20.09 -19.33
N THR A 281 1.62 -20.17 -19.17
CA THR A 281 0.65 -19.54 -20.06
C THR A 281 0.04 -18.32 -19.40
N PHE A 282 -0.16 -17.27 -20.16
CA PHE A 282 -0.72 -16.02 -19.66
C PHE A 282 -1.61 -15.34 -20.69
N CYS A 283 -2.53 -14.54 -20.19
CA CYS A 283 -3.31 -13.62 -20.98
C CYS A 283 -2.74 -12.21 -20.85
N ASP A 284 -2.38 -11.63 -21.99
CA ASP A 284 -1.90 -10.27 -22.13
C ASP A 284 -3.06 -9.37 -22.56
N TYR A 285 -3.50 -8.50 -21.64
CA TYR A 285 -4.57 -7.53 -21.90
C TYR A 285 -4.01 -6.13 -22.26
N GLY A 286 -2.70 -6.03 -22.54
CA GLY A 286 -2.01 -4.80 -22.92
C GLY A 286 -1.61 -4.74 -24.39
N ASN A 287 -1.04 -3.60 -24.80
CA ASN A 287 -0.53 -3.35 -26.15
C ASN A 287 0.91 -3.85 -26.33
N TRP A 288 1.27 -5.03 -25.81
CA TRP A 288 2.67 -5.49 -25.85
C TRP A 288 3.20 -5.73 -27.29
N ASN A 289 2.30 -5.89 -28.27
CA ASN A 289 2.63 -6.14 -29.68
C ASN A 289 1.97 -5.16 -30.68
N ARG A 290 1.75 -3.88 -30.32
CA ARG A 290 1.49 -2.83 -31.31
C ARG A 290 2.73 -1.97 -31.54
#